data_AF-A0A3M1DA80-F1
#
_entry.id   AF-A0A3M1DA80-F1
#
_cell.length_a   1.000
_cell.length_b   1.000
_cell.length_c   1.000
_cell.angle_alpha   90.00
_cell.angle_beta   90.00
_cell.angle_gamma   90.00
#
_symmetry.space_group_name_H-M   'P 1'
#
loop_
_entity.id
_entity.type
_entity.pdbx_description
1 polymer ?
#
loop_
_entity_poly.entity_id
_entity_poly.type
_entity_poly.pdbx_seq_one_letter_code
_entity_poly.pdbx_strand_id
1 'polypeptide(L)'
;MAHIPEHLPQFPEGALIAAVGSVHGRIWLAREGTVEEVRELSPEFTHRTGEGFFWTGGKGQVFRSGTPEAYDELSDSRKFIHLFFQELQRYLKRQTVPRAYVFVVSESAGDLAEHIPKGMSDKVVIVEKKNYAKYHDPLFLIERIARSGLA
;
A
#
# COMPACT_ATOMS: atom_id res chain seq x y z
N MET A 1 -9.85 -17.11 -3.77
CA MET A 1 -9.02 -17.96 -2.89
C MET A 1 -8.07 -18.75 -3.77
N ALA A 2 -6.77 -18.76 -3.45
CA ALA A 2 -5.73 -19.50 -4.15
C ALA A 2 -4.96 -20.37 -3.15
N HIS A 3 -4.42 -21.50 -3.62
CA HIS A 3 -3.59 -22.38 -2.79
C HIS A 3 -2.13 -21.92 -2.80
N ILE A 4 -1.50 -21.97 -1.63
CA ILE A 4 -0.07 -21.67 -1.47
C ILE A 4 0.70 -22.97 -1.75
N PRO A 5 1.65 -22.99 -2.71
CA PRO A 5 2.51 -24.14 -2.95
C PRO A 5 3.18 -24.66 -1.66
N GLU A 6 3.29 -25.99 -1.49
CA GLU A 6 3.78 -26.62 -0.23
C GLU A 6 5.20 -26.21 0.17
N HIS A 7 6.04 -25.82 -0.80
CA HIS A 7 7.41 -25.37 -0.55
C HIS A 7 7.49 -23.93 0.01
N LEU A 8 6.36 -23.23 0.09
CA LEU A 8 6.25 -21.88 0.63
C LEU A 8 5.60 -21.87 2.02
N PRO A 9 5.76 -20.78 2.80
CA PRO A 9 5.16 -20.65 4.11
C PRO A 9 3.64 -20.81 4.08
N GLN A 10 3.10 -21.71 4.91
CA GLN A 10 1.68 -22.08 4.92
C GLN A 10 0.81 -21.24 5.87
N PHE A 11 1.44 -20.43 6.75
CA PHE A 11 0.77 -19.55 7.71
C PHE A 11 -0.37 -20.21 8.51
N PRO A 12 -0.11 -21.27 9.31
CA PRO A 12 -1.16 -21.97 10.07
C PRO A 12 -1.91 -21.05 11.06
N GLU A 13 -1.20 -20.10 11.68
CA GLU A 13 -1.78 -19.10 12.60
C GLU A 13 -2.36 -17.88 11.88
N GLY A 14 -2.27 -17.84 10.55
CA GLY A 14 -2.67 -16.71 9.73
C GLY A 14 -1.61 -15.61 9.62
N ALA A 15 -1.66 -14.86 8.53
CA ALA A 15 -0.89 -13.63 8.34
C ALA A 15 -1.62 -12.70 7.38
N LEU A 16 -1.54 -11.40 7.63
CA LEU A 16 -1.92 -10.42 6.63
C LEU A 16 -0.74 -10.15 5.71
N ILE A 17 -1.00 -10.07 4.42
CA ILE A 17 -0.02 -9.70 3.42
C ILE A 17 -0.60 -8.47 2.73
N ALA A 18 0.15 -7.39 2.68
CA ALA A 18 -0.30 -6.13 2.13
C ALA A 18 0.75 -5.63 1.13
N ALA A 19 0.32 -5.19 -0.05
CA ALA A 19 1.19 -4.48 -0.98
C ALA A 19 0.58 -3.13 -1.28
N VAL A 20 1.38 -2.07 -1.13
CA VAL A 20 0.94 -0.68 -1.31
C VAL A 20 1.93 0.05 -2.20
N GLY A 21 1.41 0.64 -3.27
CA GLY A 21 2.07 1.62 -4.12
C GLY A 21 1.59 3.04 -3.80
N SER A 22 1.91 3.99 -4.67
CA SER A 22 1.51 5.39 -4.50
C SER A 22 0.00 5.61 -4.60
N VAL A 23 -0.67 4.80 -5.41
CA VAL A 23 -2.08 5.00 -5.81
C VAL A 23 -2.90 3.70 -5.84
N HIS A 24 -2.30 2.55 -5.55
CA HIS A 24 -3.00 1.27 -5.50
C HIS A 24 -2.46 0.45 -4.35
N GLY A 25 -3.32 -0.34 -3.73
CA GLY A 25 -2.94 -1.22 -2.64
C GLY A 25 -3.87 -2.40 -2.54
N ARG A 26 -3.35 -3.53 -2.08
CA ARG A 26 -4.12 -4.75 -1.85
C ARG A 26 -3.73 -5.41 -0.55
N ILE A 27 -4.69 -6.06 0.08
CA ILE A 27 -4.56 -6.78 1.34
C ILE A 27 -5.09 -8.19 1.13
N TRP A 28 -4.27 -9.17 1.47
CA TRP A 28 -4.59 -10.58 1.48
C TRP A 28 -4.51 -11.14 2.89
N LEU A 29 -5.31 -12.18 3.14
CA LEU A 29 -5.21 -13.03 4.31
C LEU A 29 -4.65 -14.37 3.85
N ALA A 30 -3.48 -14.73 4.38
CA ALA A 30 -2.89 -16.04 4.19
C ALA A 30 -3.15 -16.87 5.44
N ARG A 31 -3.82 -18.01 5.33
CA ARG A 31 -4.12 -18.91 6.44
C ARG A 31 -4.32 -20.33 5.95
N GLU A 32 -3.82 -21.31 6.71
CA GLU A 32 -4.07 -22.74 6.47
C GLU A 32 -3.74 -23.17 5.03
N GLY A 33 -2.60 -22.68 4.49
CA GLY A 33 -2.13 -23.01 3.13
C GLY A 33 -2.95 -22.37 2.01
N THR A 34 -3.82 -21.42 2.33
CA THR A 34 -4.58 -20.65 1.35
C THR A 34 -4.28 -19.16 1.47
N VAL A 35 -4.47 -18.45 0.37
CA VAL A 35 -4.43 -16.99 0.34
C VAL A 35 -5.68 -16.45 -0.34
N GLU A 36 -6.31 -15.48 0.31
CA GLU A 36 -7.49 -14.80 -0.19
C GLU A 36 -7.29 -13.29 -0.19
N GLU A 37 -7.78 -12.63 -1.24
CA GLU A 37 -7.84 -11.18 -1.29
C GLU A 37 -8.99 -10.71 -0.42
N VAL A 38 -8.69 -9.84 0.54
CA VAL A 38 -9.67 -9.30 1.48
C VAL A 38 -10.09 -7.89 1.07
N ARG A 39 -9.15 -7.14 0.49
CA ARG A 39 -9.40 -5.77 0.05
C ARG A 39 -8.47 -5.35 -1.06
N GLU A 40 -9.05 -4.70 -2.06
CA GLU A 40 -8.34 -3.83 -2.99
C GLU A 40 -8.71 -2.37 -2.70
N LEU A 41 -7.71 -1.50 -2.74
CA LEU A 41 -7.79 -0.07 -2.49
C LEU A 41 -7.20 0.64 -3.70
N SER A 42 -8.07 1.33 -4.42
CA SER A 42 -7.70 2.30 -5.45
C SER A 42 -8.50 3.57 -5.17
N PRO A 43 -7.85 4.70 -4.88
CA PRO A 43 -8.53 5.96 -4.86
C PRO A 43 -9.02 6.24 -6.28
N GLU A 44 -10.29 6.63 -6.41
CA GLU A 44 -10.74 7.35 -7.58
C GLU A 44 -10.11 8.74 -7.47
N PHE A 45 -8.85 8.87 -7.88
CA PHE A 45 -8.34 10.20 -8.15
C PHE A 45 -9.20 10.73 -9.28
N THR A 46 -10.13 11.61 -8.90
CA THR A 46 -10.80 12.46 -9.86
C THR A 46 -9.66 13.26 -10.45
N HIS A 47 -9.09 12.79 -11.56
CA HIS A 47 -8.42 13.67 -12.47
C HIS A 47 -9.47 14.75 -12.70
N ARG A 48 -9.29 15.91 -12.06
CA ARG A 48 -9.75 17.15 -12.66
C ARG A 48 -8.98 17.19 -13.96
N THR A 49 -9.55 16.55 -14.97
CA THR A 49 -9.22 16.81 -16.36
C THR A 49 -9.12 18.32 -16.45
N GLY A 50 -7.94 18.78 -16.85
CA GLY A 50 -7.64 20.19 -17.06
C GLY A 50 -8.43 20.81 -18.21
N GLU A 51 -9.70 20.47 -18.36
CA GLU A 51 -10.69 21.27 -19.10
C GLU A 51 -11.21 22.36 -18.17
N GLY A 52 -10.29 23.24 -17.79
CA GLY A 52 -10.54 24.37 -16.92
C GLY A 52 -9.63 25.54 -17.30
N PHE A 53 -9.43 25.75 -18.60
CA PHE A 53 -8.99 27.04 -19.13
C PHE A 53 -10.07 28.09 -18.81
N PHE A 54 -10.13 28.55 -17.56
CA PHE A 54 -10.78 29.81 -17.27
C PHE A 54 -9.77 30.91 -17.60
N TRP A 55 -9.73 31.28 -18.88
CA TRP A 55 -9.24 32.60 -19.27
C TRP A 55 -10.22 33.64 -18.72
N THR A 56 -10.01 34.09 -17.49
CA THR A 56 -10.52 35.40 -17.09
C THR A 56 -9.46 36.41 -17.49
N GLY A 57 -9.66 37.02 -18.66
CA GLY A 57 -8.89 38.19 -19.06
C GLY A 57 -9.08 39.30 -18.04
N GLY A 58 -7.99 39.74 -17.43
CA GLY A 58 -8.00 40.86 -16.49
C GLY A 58 -6.65 41.15 -15.85
N LYS A 59 -5.84 41.99 -16.53
CA LYS A 59 -4.66 42.72 -16.01
C LYS A 59 -3.39 41.90 -15.67
N GLY A 60 -2.75 41.37 -16.70
CA GLY A 60 -1.33 41.71 -16.95
C GLY A 60 -0.22 41.13 -16.07
N GLN A 61 -0.38 40.00 -15.38
CA GLN A 61 0.76 39.27 -14.80
C GLN A 61 0.61 37.75 -15.00
N VAL A 62 1.40 37.19 -15.93
CA VAL A 62 1.57 35.75 -16.09
C VAL A 62 2.75 35.34 -15.21
N PHE A 63 2.48 34.77 -14.04
CA PHE A 63 3.50 34.09 -13.26
C PHE A 63 3.71 32.68 -13.84
N ARG A 64 4.79 32.51 -14.59
CA ARG A 64 5.28 31.18 -14.98
C ARG A 64 6.06 30.60 -13.79
N SER A 65 5.35 29.92 -12.90
CA SER A 65 5.92 29.22 -11.74
C SER A 65 5.85 27.72 -12.01
N GLY A 66 6.90 26.97 -11.65
CA GLY A 66 7.03 25.54 -11.91
C GLY A 66 5.83 24.69 -11.49
N THR A 67 5.64 23.60 -12.23
CA THR A 67 4.57 22.60 -12.25
C THR A 67 3.82 22.39 -10.91
N PRO A 68 2.53 22.77 -10.82
CA PRO A 68 1.68 22.45 -9.67
C PRO A 68 1.36 20.95 -9.51
N GLU A 69 1.46 20.15 -10.59
CA GLU A 69 1.04 18.75 -10.61
C GLU A 69 1.81 17.86 -9.63
N ALA A 70 3.13 18.00 -9.53
CA ALA A 70 3.96 17.14 -8.70
C ALA A 70 3.71 17.32 -7.19
N TYR A 71 3.28 18.51 -6.76
CA TYR A 71 3.01 18.79 -5.34
C TYR A 71 1.66 18.23 -4.91
N ASP A 72 0.65 18.28 -5.80
CA ASP A 72 -0.66 17.67 -5.55
C ASP A 72 -0.55 16.14 -5.53
N GLU A 73 0.21 15.54 -6.47
CA GLU A 73 0.45 14.09 -6.54
C GLU A 73 1.14 13.52 -5.29
N LEU A 74 2.17 14.21 -4.77
CA LEU A 74 2.83 13.81 -3.53
C LEU A 74 1.87 13.90 -2.32
N SER A 75 1.00 14.92 -2.29
CA SER A 75 -0.01 15.06 -1.25
C SER A 75 -1.05 13.93 -1.30
N ASP A 76 -1.42 13.52 -2.51
CA ASP A 76 -2.44 12.52 -2.77
C ASP A 76 -1.94 11.10 -2.52
N SER A 77 -0.68 10.81 -2.86
CA SER A 77 -0.06 9.54 -2.50
C SER A 77 0.05 9.35 -0.98
N ARG A 78 0.43 10.41 -0.25
CA ARG A 78 0.46 10.38 1.22
C ARG A 78 -0.90 10.14 1.84
N LYS A 79 -1.94 10.83 1.35
CA LYS A 79 -3.33 10.60 1.76
C LYS A 79 -3.75 9.15 1.48
N PHE A 80 -3.38 8.61 0.32
CA PHE A 80 -3.69 7.22 -0.02
C PHE A 80 -2.99 6.23 0.92
N ILE A 81 -1.69 6.40 1.18
CA ILE A 81 -0.95 5.55 2.13
C ILE A 81 -1.59 5.60 3.51
N HIS A 82 -1.98 6.79 3.96
CA HIS A 82 -2.70 6.95 5.22
C HIS A 82 -4.02 6.16 5.26
N LEU A 83 -4.85 6.29 4.22
CA LEU A 83 -6.11 5.55 4.09
C LEU A 83 -5.89 4.03 4.04
N PHE A 84 -4.93 3.59 3.24
CA PHE A 84 -4.55 2.18 3.14
C PHE A 84 -4.17 1.62 4.50
N PHE A 85 -3.39 2.38 5.26
CA PHE A 85 -2.94 1.97 6.57
C PHE A 85 -4.09 1.93 7.60
N GLN A 86 -5.04 2.87 7.55
CA GLN A 86 -6.24 2.80 8.37
C GLN A 86 -7.05 1.53 8.10
N GLU A 87 -7.17 1.10 6.83
CA GLU A 87 -7.83 -0.17 6.51
C GLU A 87 -7.04 -1.37 7.02
N LEU A 88 -5.72 -1.39 6.81
CA LEU A 88 -4.86 -2.46 7.34
C LEU A 88 -5.01 -2.60 8.87
N GLN A 89 -5.06 -1.50 9.60
CA GLN A 89 -5.32 -1.51 11.04
C GLN A 89 -6.68 -2.10 11.40
N ARG A 90 -7.73 -1.77 10.65
CA ARG A 90 -9.06 -2.34 10.88
C ARG A 90 -9.03 -3.86 10.72
N TYR A 91 -8.31 -4.36 9.72
CA TYR A 91 -8.13 -5.80 9.54
C TYR A 91 -7.29 -6.43 10.66
N LEU A 92 -6.18 -5.80 11.06
CA LEU A 92 -5.36 -6.25 12.18
C LEU A 92 -6.11 -6.29 13.53
N LYS A 93 -7.09 -5.40 13.73
CA LYS A 93 -7.94 -5.39 14.94
C LYS A 93 -9.04 -6.44 14.90
N ARG A 94 -9.58 -6.74 13.72
CA ARG A 94 -10.68 -7.71 13.53
C ARG A 94 -10.19 -9.14 13.43
N GLN A 95 -9.03 -9.34 12.80
CA GLN A 95 -8.41 -10.64 12.60
C GLN A 95 -7.33 -10.83 13.66
N THR A 96 -7.42 -11.92 14.43
CA THR A 96 -6.35 -12.34 15.35
C THR A 96 -5.21 -12.97 14.54
N VAL A 97 -4.47 -12.15 13.80
CA VAL A 97 -3.25 -12.61 13.12
C VAL A 97 -2.02 -12.23 13.93
N PRO A 98 -1.01 -13.12 14.03
CA PRO A 98 0.24 -12.84 14.72
C PRO A 98 1.09 -11.79 13.99
N ARG A 99 1.06 -11.77 12.65
CA ARG A 99 1.92 -10.92 11.82
C ARG A 99 1.20 -10.33 10.61
N ALA A 100 1.64 -9.15 10.19
CA ALA A 100 1.34 -8.53 8.92
C ALA A 100 2.63 -8.17 8.17
N TYR A 101 2.73 -8.57 6.92
CA TYR A 101 3.84 -8.24 6.02
C TYR A 101 3.38 -7.14 5.07
N VAL A 102 3.99 -5.97 5.14
CA VAL A 102 3.60 -4.80 4.34
C VAL A 102 4.70 -4.47 3.35
N PHE A 103 4.43 -4.73 2.09
CA PHE A 103 5.29 -4.44 0.96
C PHE A 103 5.01 -3.03 0.45
N VAL A 104 6.02 -2.18 0.51
CA VAL A 104 5.89 -0.76 0.17
C VAL A 104 7.05 -0.31 -0.71
N VAL A 105 6.80 0.69 -1.56
CA VAL A 105 7.86 1.37 -2.32
C VAL A 105 8.77 2.10 -1.32
N SER A 106 10.10 1.98 -1.47
CA SER A 106 11.07 2.53 -0.52
C SER A 106 10.83 4.01 -0.15
N GLU A 107 10.40 4.82 -1.10
CA GLU A 107 10.09 6.25 -0.92
C GLU A 107 8.93 6.49 0.06
N SER A 108 8.02 5.52 0.15
CA SER A 108 6.81 5.56 0.99
C SER A 108 6.98 4.78 2.31
N ALA A 109 8.13 4.13 2.53
CA ALA A 109 8.38 3.33 3.72
C ALA A 109 8.49 4.17 4.99
N GLY A 110 9.15 5.34 4.89
CA GLY A 110 9.24 6.30 6.00
C GLY A 110 7.86 6.82 6.41
N ASP A 111 7.07 7.26 5.44
CA ASP A 111 5.69 7.71 5.66
C ASP A 111 4.85 6.58 6.28
N LEU A 112 5.01 5.32 5.83
CA LEU A 112 4.30 4.18 6.41
C LEU A 112 4.70 3.92 7.87
N ALA A 113 6.00 3.96 8.19
CA ALA A 113 6.52 3.68 9.52
C ALA A 113 6.00 4.68 10.57
N GLU A 114 5.87 5.96 10.20
CA GLU A 114 5.32 7.01 11.08
C GLU A 114 3.86 6.78 11.45
N HIS A 115 3.10 6.08 10.61
CA HIS A 115 1.69 5.82 10.83
C HIS A 115 1.44 4.58 11.69
N ILE A 116 2.42 3.69 11.87
CA ILE A 116 2.26 2.47 12.66
C ILE A 116 2.05 2.82 14.15
N PRO A 117 0.93 2.39 14.79
CA PRO A 117 0.76 2.57 16.22
C PRO A 117 1.88 1.85 16.96
N LYS A 118 2.42 2.48 17.99
CA LYS A 118 3.50 1.91 18.80
C LYS A 118 3.23 0.46 19.26
N GLY A 119 1.98 0.15 19.63
CA GLY A 119 1.56 -1.20 20.05
C GLY A 119 1.32 -2.23 18.93
N MET A 120 1.57 -1.88 17.66
CA MET A 120 1.46 -2.79 16.51
C MET A 120 2.79 -2.95 15.75
N SER A 121 3.82 -2.20 16.12
CA SER A 121 5.14 -2.25 15.48
C SER A 121 5.72 -3.67 15.46
N ASP A 122 5.58 -4.42 16.56
CA ASP A 122 6.06 -5.81 16.66
C ASP A 122 5.30 -6.79 15.76
N LYS A 123 4.09 -6.44 15.31
CA LYS A 123 3.27 -7.27 14.43
C LYS A 123 3.45 -6.94 12.96
N VAL A 124 3.98 -5.76 12.63
CA VAL A 124 4.05 -5.26 11.25
C VAL A 124 5.48 -5.32 10.77
N VAL A 125 5.73 -6.19 9.79
CA VAL A 125 7.01 -6.30 9.11
C VAL A 125 6.94 -5.51 7.81
N ILE A 126 7.61 -4.36 7.76
CA ILE A 126 7.74 -3.57 6.53
C ILE A 126 8.81 -4.21 5.65
N VAL A 127 8.46 -4.49 4.40
CA VAL A 127 9.38 -5.02 3.39
C VAL A 127 9.51 -4.00 2.26
N GLU A 128 10.64 -3.31 2.23
CA GLU A 128 10.92 -2.26 1.25
C GLU A 128 11.47 -2.81 -0.08
N LYS A 129 10.96 -2.31 -1.20
CA LYS A 129 11.67 -2.39 -2.50
C LYS A 129 11.40 -1.18 -3.38
N LYS A 130 12.26 -1.05 -4.40
CA LYS A 130 12.18 -0.02 -5.44
C LYS A 130 10.90 -0.01 -6.30
N ASN A 131 10.16 -1.12 -6.44
CA ASN A 131 8.90 -1.11 -7.21
C ASN A 131 8.01 -2.32 -6.91
N TYR A 132 6.93 -2.12 -6.14
CA TYR A 132 5.86 -3.11 -5.97
C TYR A 132 4.58 -2.74 -6.74
N ALA A 133 4.54 -1.62 -7.45
CA ALA A 133 3.37 -1.16 -8.21
C ALA A 133 2.96 -2.14 -9.34
N LYS A 134 3.86 -3.04 -9.74
CA LYS A 134 3.60 -4.11 -10.73
C LYS A 134 3.40 -5.49 -10.10
N TYR A 135 3.55 -5.64 -8.79
CA TYR A 135 3.62 -6.94 -8.11
C TYR A 135 2.56 -7.02 -7.00
N HIS A 136 1.30 -7.08 -7.43
CA HIS A 136 0.15 -7.38 -6.57
C HIS A 136 -0.23 -8.88 -6.64
N ASP A 137 0.74 -9.75 -6.95
CA ASP A 137 0.52 -11.20 -6.91
C ASP A 137 0.87 -11.72 -5.50
N PRO A 138 -0.10 -12.25 -4.74
CA PRO A 138 0.15 -12.75 -3.39
C PRO A 138 1.20 -13.87 -3.34
N LEU A 139 1.29 -14.74 -4.36
CA LEU A 139 2.26 -15.83 -4.34
C LEU A 139 3.69 -15.30 -4.46
N PHE A 140 3.91 -14.31 -5.33
CA PHE A 140 5.21 -13.63 -5.44
C PHE A 140 5.62 -12.98 -4.12
N LEU A 141 4.67 -12.37 -3.40
CA LEU A 141 4.95 -11.76 -2.10
C LEU A 141 5.29 -12.81 -1.04
N ILE A 142 4.58 -13.94 -1.04
CA ILE A 142 4.87 -15.08 -0.13
C ILE A 142 6.26 -15.66 -0.39
N GLU A 143 6.66 -15.84 -1.66
CA GLU A 143 8.03 -16.25 -2.00
C GLU A 143 9.08 -15.29 -1.43
N ARG A 144 8.79 -14.00 -1.43
CA ARG A 144 9.69 -12.99 -0.87
C ARG A 144 9.79 -13.09 0.64
N ILE A 145 8.70 -13.39 1.35
CA ILE A 145 8.73 -13.65 2.80
C ILE A 145 9.64 -14.86 3.08
N ALA A 146 9.46 -15.94 2.32
CA ALA A 146 10.25 -17.17 2.46
C ALA A 146 11.76 -16.93 2.27
N ARG A 147 12.14 -16.24 1.19
CA ARG A 147 13.56 -15.96 0.88
C ARG A 147 14.22 -14.99 1.85
N SER A 148 13.45 -14.14 2.52
CA SER A 148 13.98 -13.15 3.46
C SER A 148 14.16 -13.73 4.87
N GLY A 149 13.73 -14.98 5.12
CA GLY A 149 13.75 -15.58 6.45
C GLY A 149 12.83 -14.90 7.46
N LEU A 150 11.82 -14.17 6.97
CA LEU A 150 10.88 -13.41 7.81
C LEU A 150 9.65 -14.24 8.20
N ALA A 151 9.48 -15.42 7.59
CA ALA A 151 8.37 -16.35 7.82
C ALA A 151 8.39 -16.89 9.25
#